data_AF-A0A973F565-F1
#
_entry.id   AF-A0A973F565-F1
#
_cell.length_a   1.000
_cell.length_b   1.000
_cell.length_c   1.000
_cell.angle_alpha   90.00
_cell.angle_beta   90.00
_cell.angle_gamma   90.00
#
_symmetry.space_group_name_H-M   'P 1'
#
loop_
_entity.id
_entity.type
_entity.pdbx_description
1 polymer ?
#
loop_
_entity_poly.entity_id
_entity_poly.type
_entity_poly.pdbx_seq_one_letter_code
_entity_poly.pdbx_strand_id
1 'polypeptide(L)'
;MCGIIGAYSLSGKNVVEDIFWGLKDLEHRGQEGCGLACPISNEVISKRAWGSVDNLRSQVEGLVSPIAVGHTRYSTTGSSSAFGNLQPIIPAHHCSALAHNGNLVNPKALRKILKDIGIDVSGYGSTDSGLIAAYIHDEGSGIRDKIRKALTNEYFVGAFSLVIATRTKLIAVRDPWGIRPLSVGRVGDMMIVSSETCAFRESGAEFLFDVLPGEMITFKDGEILREQVVEPKKQSFCIFEAIYFARPDSCLYGNQVSSLRKRLGEEAAKAFSEKISIDDIDIISAVPDSGTFAALGFANALNASSKFDISLLKVRGQRTFINPDSTLRRRGVREKL
;
A
#
# COMPACT_ATOMS: atom_id res chain seq x y z
N MET A 1 -3.07 6.63 1.75
CA MET A 1 -2.24 5.75 0.88
C MET A 1 -2.79 4.35 1.07
N CYS A 2 -3.02 3.57 0.03
CA CYS A 2 -3.64 2.25 0.19
C CYS A 2 -2.59 1.18 0.52
N GLY A 3 -3.03 0.01 0.97
CA GLY A 3 -2.21 -1.20 0.97
C GLY A 3 -2.63 -2.10 -0.18
N ILE A 4 -1.66 -2.67 -0.90
CA ILE A 4 -1.88 -3.71 -1.91
C ILE A 4 -0.98 -4.90 -1.64
N ILE A 5 -1.51 -6.08 -1.92
CA ILE A 5 -0.81 -7.36 -1.76
C ILE A 5 -1.24 -8.31 -2.88
N GLY A 6 -0.36 -9.23 -3.29
CA GLY A 6 -0.70 -10.37 -4.11
C GLY A 6 0.21 -11.55 -3.85
N ALA A 7 -0.27 -12.75 -4.16
CA ALA A 7 0.42 -14.00 -3.92
C ALA A 7 0.23 -14.94 -5.10
N TYR A 8 1.25 -15.74 -5.37
CA TYR A 8 1.28 -16.73 -6.43
C TYR A 8 1.98 -18.00 -5.93
N SER A 9 1.29 -19.14 -5.94
CA SER A 9 1.89 -20.45 -5.65
C SER A 9 2.19 -21.21 -6.94
N LEU A 10 3.45 -21.62 -7.12
CA LEU A 10 3.86 -22.47 -8.24
C LEU A 10 3.24 -23.87 -8.17
N SER A 11 3.18 -24.47 -6.98
CA SER A 11 2.61 -25.81 -6.78
C SER A 11 1.08 -25.86 -6.77
N GLY A 12 0.40 -24.72 -6.96
CA GLY A 12 -1.05 -24.65 -6.98
C GLY A 12 -1.69 -24.60 -5.58
N LYS A 13 -0.90 -24.36 -4.51
CA LYS A 13 -1.43 -24.23 -3.15
C LYS A 13 -2.35 -23.02 -3.03
N ASN A 14 -3.33 -23.13 -2.14
CA ASN A 14 -4.22 -22.00 -1.84
C ASN A 14 -3.44 -20.85 -1.20
N VAL A 15 -3.60 -19.63 -1.73
CA VAL A 15 -2.95 -18.41 -1.19
C VAL A 15 -3.95 -17.39 -0.64
N VAL A 16 -5.25 -17.72 -0.60
CA VAL A 16 -6.30 -16.79 -0.15
C VAL A 16 -6.11 -16.38 1.32
N GLU A 17 -5.74 -17.32 2.19
CA GLU A 17 -5.48 -17.04 3.61
C GLU A 17 -4.26 -16.13 3.79
N ASP A 18 -3.20 -16.35 3.01
CA ASP A 18 -2.00 -15.49 3.04
C ASP A 18 -2.33 -14.05 2.64
N ILE A 19 -3.22 -13.86 1.66
CA ILE A 19 -3.72 -12.51 1.31
C ILE A 19 -4.56 -11.93 2.43
N PHE A 20 -5.45 -12.70 3.06
CA PHE A 20 -6.28 -12.20 4.16
C PHE A 20 -5.42 -11.69 5.33
N TRP A 21 -4.45 -12.49 5.78
CA TRP A 21 -3.56 -12.10 6.88
C TRP A 21 -2.58 -10.98 6.49
N GLY A 22 -2.07 -11.01 5.26
CA GLY A 22 -1.27 -9.91 4.74
C GLY A 22 -2.06 -8.59 4.65
N LEU A 23 -3.37 -8.64 4.35
CA LEU A 23 -4.24 -7.46 4.43
C LEU A 23 -4.43 -6.96 5.86
N LYS A 24 -4.54 -7.86 6.85
CA LYS A 24 -4.56 -7.48 8.28
C LYS A 24 -3.28 -6.75 8.66
N ASP A 25 -2.13 -7.23 8.17
CA ASP A 25 -0.84 -6.57 8.40
C ASP A 25 -0.73 -5.19 7.73
N LEU A 26 -1.49 -4.96 6.66
CA LEU A 26 -1.56 -3.69 5.91
C LEU A 26 -2.78 -2.82 6.29
N GLU A 27 -3.53 -3.18 7.34
CA GLU A 27 -4.77 -2.49 7.72
C GLU A 27 -4.50 -1.05 8.21
N HIS A 28 -3.30 -0.75 8.72
CA HIS A 28 -2.88 0.62 9.05
C HIS A 28 -2.81 1.54 7.83
N ARG A 29 -2.66 0.99 6.62
CA ARG A 29 -2.69 1.77 5.39
C ARG A 29 -4.10 2.21 5.04
N GLY A 30 -5.14 1.47 5.42
CA GLY A 30 -6.51 1.82 5.05
C GLY A 30 -7.55 1.03 5.82
N GLN A 31 -8.44 1.75 6.52
CA GLN A 31 -9.49 1.18 7.37
C GLN A 31 -10.90 1.49 6.88
N GLU A 32 -11.01 2.17 5.74
CA GLU A 32 -12.31 2.56 5.20
C GLU A 32 -12.97 1.41 4.47
N GLY A 33 -12.19 0.56 3.82
CA GLY A 33 -12.70 -0.64 3.17
C GLY A 33 -11.57 -1.51 2.66
N CYS A 34 -11.90 -2.71 2.24
CA CYS A 34 -10.96 -3.75 1.87
C CYS A 34 -11.57 -4.64 0.78
N GLY A 35 -10.70 -5.39 0.10
CA GLY A 35 -11.14 -6.44 -0.80
C GLY A 35 -10.07 -7.45 -1.11
N LEU A 36 -10.51 -8.62 -1.58
CA LEU A 36 -9.71 -9.72 -2.06
C LEU A 36 -10.31 -10.21 -3.38
N ALA A 37 -9.46 -10.47 -4.36
CA ALA A 37 -9.87 -11.09 -5.62
C ALA A 37 -8.95 -12.24 -5.99
N CYS A 38 -9.52 -13.29 -6.57
CA CYS A 38 -8.77 -14.47 -6.99
C CYS A 38 -9.45 -15.15 -8.20
N PRO A 39 -8.69 -15.81 -9.08
CA PRO A 39 -9.25 -16.68 -10.09
C PRO A 39 -9.91 -17.91 -9.46
N ILE A 40 -11.15 -18.19 -9.83
CA ILE A 40 -11.86 -19.43 -9.51
C ILE A 40 -12.44 -19.99 -10.81
N SER A 41 -12.03 -21.20 -11.14
CA SER A 41 -12.39 -21.85 -12.42
C SER A 41 -12.02 -20.95 -13.62
N ASN A 42 -13.00 -20.44 -14.36
CA ASN A 42 -12.79 -19.68 -15.59
C ASN A 42 -12.87 -18.16 -15.41
N GLU A 43 -13.13 -17.67 -14.20
CA GLU A 43 -13.38 -16.26 -13.89
C GLU A 43 -12.54 -15.79 -12.71
N VAL A 44 -12.36 -14.48 -12.60
CA VAL A 44 -11.82 -13.82 -11.42
C VAL A 44 -12.98 -13.25 -10.62
N ILE A 45 -13.06 -13.64 -9.35
CA ILE A 45 -14.07 -13.13 -8.43
C ILE A 45 -13.45 -12.09 -7.48
N SER A 46 -14.23 -11.10 -7.05
CA SER A 46 -13.82 -10.09 -6.07
C SER A 46 -14.82 -10.02 -4.94
N LYS A 47 -14.32 -10.10 -3.71
CA LYS A 47 -15.06 -9.91 -2.46
C LYS A 47 -14.57 -8.61 -1.83
N ARG A 48 -15.50 -7.73 -1.47
CA ARG A 48 -15.21 -6.36 -1.02
C ARG A 48 -16.10 -6.03 0.17
N ALA A 49 -15.54 -5.31 1.14
CA ALA A 49 -16.26 -4.90 2.34
C ALA A 49 -15.84 -3.48 2.74
N TRP A 50 -16.78 -2.73 3.32
CA TRP A 50 -16.45 -1.50 4.03
C TRP A 50 -15.87 -1.82 5.40
N GLY A 51 -15.05 -0.91 5.92
CA GLY A 51 -14.45 -1.00 7.24
C GLY A 51 -13.24 -1.94 7.29
N SER A 52 -13.17 -2.69 8.40
CA SER A 52 -12.03 -3.55 8.73
C SER A 52 -11.92 -4.72 7.77
N VAL A 53 -10.69 -5.22 7.58
CA VAL A 53 -10.40 -6.47 6.86
C VAL A 53 -11.17 -7.66 7.43
N ASP A 54 -11.50 -7.66 8.73
CA ASP A 54 -12.32 -8.72 9.35
C ASP A 54 -13.69 -8.87 8.69
N ASN A 55 -14.23 -7.80 8.10
CA ASN A 55 -15.51 -7.83 7.38
C ASN A 55 -15.45 -8.62 6.06
N LEU A 56 -14.26 -9.02 5.60
CA LEU A 56 -14.08 -9.95 4.47
C LEU A 56 -14.10 -11.42 4.88
N ARG A 57 -13.88 -11.75 6.17
CA ARG A 57 -13.58 -13.11 6.63
C ARG A 57 -14.59 -14.15 6.13
N SER A 58 -15.88 -13.91 6.34
CA SER A 58 -16.94 -14.83 5.92
C SER A 58 -17.14 -14.89 4.40
N GLN A 59 -16.70 -13.87 3.66
CA GLN A 59 -16.84 -13.82 2.20
C GLN A 59 -15.73 -14.57 1.47
N VAL A 60 -14.55 -14.70 2.10
CA VAL A 60 -13.35 -15.33 1.53
C VAL A 60 -13.09 -16.73 2.09
N GLU A 61 -13.80 -17.10 3.14
CA GLU A 61 -13.75 -18.44 3.72
C GLU A 61 -14.12 -19.51 2.68
N GLY A 62 -13.28 -20.54 2.57
CA GLY A 62 -13.46 -21.63 1.62
C GLY A 62 -13.09 -21.30 0.17
N LEU A 63 -12.70 -20.07 -0.15
CA LEU A 63 -12.14 -19.77 -1.48
C LEU A 63 -10.76 -20.43 -1.62
N VAL A 64 -10.55 -21.08 -2.75
CA VAL A 64 -9.31 -21.78 -3.07
C VAL A 64 -8.78 -21.27 -4.40
N SER A 65 -7.59 -20.67 -4.37
CA SER A 65 -6.92 -20.23 -5.58
C SER A 65 -5.42 -20.13 -5.37
N PRO A 66 -4.59 -20.49 -6.37
CA PRO A 66 -3.14 -20.32 -6.30
C PRO A 66 -2.67 -18.91 -6.60
N ILE A 67 -3.58 -18.01 -6.97
CA ILE A 67 -3.30 -16.61 -7.26
C ILE A 67 -4.36 -15.77 -6.56
N ALA A 68 -3.94 -14.78 -5.77
CA ALA A 68 -4.89 -13.83 -5.21
C ALA A 68 -4.24 -12.46 -5.04
N VAL A 69 -5.09 -11.43 -5.04
CA VAL A 69 -4.71 -10.04 -4.80
C VAL A 69 -5.64 -9.41 -3.80
N GLY A 70 -5.12 -8.48 -3.01
CA GLY A 70 -5.85 -7.80 -1.96
C GLY A 70 -5.58 -6.30 -1.96
N HIS A 71 -6.51 -5.54 -1.40
CA HIS A 71 -6.37 -4.10 -1.22
C HIS A 71 -7.00 -3.61 0.09
N THR A 72 -6.34 -2.69 0.79
CA THR A 72 -6.89 -1.87 1.89
C THR A 72 -7.01 -0.41 1.47
N ARG A 73 -8.17 0.20 1.68
CA ARG A 73 -8.53 1.52 1.15
C ARG A 73 -8.42 2.63 2.20
N TYR A 74 -7.82 3.72 1.78
CA TYR A 74 -7.86 5.03 2.45
C TYR A 74 -8.34 6.07 1.42
N SER A 75 -9.37 6.85 1.72
CA SER A 75 -9.90 7.83 0.76
C SER A 75 -8.87 8.92 0.49
N THR A 76 -8.46 9.04 -0.77
CA THR A 76 -7.64 10.15 -1.28
C THR A 76 -8.45 10.99 -2.26
N THR A 77 -9.12 10.34 -3.22
CA THR A 77 -9.87 10.95 -4.33
C THR A 77 -11.11 10.11 -4.68
N GLY A 78 -12.20 10.76 -5.12
CA GLY A 78 -13.50 10.12 -5.38
C GLY A 78 -14.43 10.11 -4.16
N SER A 79 -15.72 9.82 -4.36
CA SER A 79 -16.69 9.74 -3.25
C SER A 79 -16.25 8.67 -2.24
N SER A 80 -16.16 9.04 -0.96
CA SER A 80 -15.79 8.13 0.13
C SER A 80 -16.83 7.04 0.38
N SER A 81 -18.05 7.18 -0.15
CA SER A 81 -19.19 6.29 0.10
C SER A 81 -19.57 5.39 -1.07
N ALA A 82 -18.96 5.54 -2.25
CA ALA A 82 -19.32 4.73 -3.41
C ALA A 82 -18.65 3.35 -3.36
N PHE A 83 -19.45 2.27 -3.26
CA PHE A 83 -18.95 0.89 -3.17
C PHE A 83 -18.06 0.51 -4.37
N GLY A 84 -18.34 1.07 -5.54
CA GLY A 84 -17.52 0.89 -6.74
C GLY A 84 -16.07 1.37 -6.61
N ASN A 85 -15.75 2.16 -5.57
CA ASN A 85 -14.39 2.62 -5.30
C ASN A 85 -13.57 1.61 -4.46
N LEU A 86 -14.19 0.52 -3.98
CA LEU A 86 -13.48 -0.59 -3.34
C LEU A 86 -12.77 -1.45 -4.40
N GLN A 87 -11.54 -1.80 -4.10
CA GLN A 87 -10.67 -2.63 -4.93
C GLN A 87 -10.46 -4.01 -4.27
N PRO A 88 -9.99 -5.06 -4.97
CA PRO A 88 -9.56 -5.07 -6.38
C PRO A 88 -10.68 -4.79 -7.40
N ILE A 89 -10.33 -4.06 -8.47
CA ILE A 89 -11.21 -3.71 -9.59
C ILE A 89 -11.20 -4.86 -10.60
N ILE A 90 -12.37 -5.27 -11.08
CA ILE A 90 -12.55 -6.34 -12.06
C ILE A 90 -13.23 -5.77 -13.32
N PRO A 91 -12.76 -6.08 -14.54
CA PRO A 91 -13.43 -5.68 -15.77
C PRO A 91 -14.68 -6.52 -16.07
N ALA A 92 -15.52 -6.07 -16.99
CA ALA A 92 -16.77 -6.74 -17.34
C ALA A 92 -16.61 -8.21 -17.76
N HIS A 93 -15.47 -8.58 -18.36
CA HIS A 93 -15.17 -9.96 -18.77
C HIS A 93 -14.56 -10.84 -17.67
N HIS A 94 -14.45 -10.34 -16.43
CA HIS A 94 -13.97 -11.09 -15.26
C HIS A 94 -12.63 -11.82 -15.46
N CYS A 95 -11.75 -11.32 -16.33
CA CYS A 95 -10.52 -12.02 -16.73
C CYS A 95 -9.31 -11.74 -15.82
N SER A 96 -9.41 -10.68 -15.00
CA SER A 96 -8.33 -10.20 -14.13
C SER A 96 -8.87 -9.33 -12.99
N ALA A 97 -8.04 -9.06 -12.00
CA ALA A 97 -8.30 -8.13 -10.91
C ALA A 97 -7.10 -7.23 -10.67
N LEU A 98 -7.33 -5.93 -10.51
CA LEU A 98 -6.30 -4.92 -10.29
C LEU A 98 -6.45 -4.26 -8.92
N ALA A 99 -5.34 -4.22 -8.17
CA ALA A 99 -5.19 -3.45 -6.95
C ALA A 99 -4.15 -2.34 -7.16
N HIS A 100 -4.49 -1.11 -6.76
CA HIS A 100 -3.72 0.10 -6.97
C HIS A 100 -3.45 0.82 -5.64
N ASN A 101 -2.19 1.11 -5.37
CA ASN A 101 -1.78 2.06 -4.34
C ASN A 101 -1.08 3.24 -5.01
N GLY A 102 -1.72 4.40 -5.03
CA GLY A 102 -1.18 5.53 -5.76
C GLY A 102 -2.14 6.70 -5.86
N ASN A 103 -1.71 7.72 -6.60
CA ASN A 103 -2.59 8.76 -7.09
C ASN A 103 -2.13 9.28 -8.47
N LEU A 104 -3.05 9.41 -9.43
CA LEU A 104 -2.80 10.15 -10.67
C LEU A 104 -3.09 11.64 -10.47
N VAL A 105 -2.22 12.52 -10.98
CA VAL A 105 -2.38 13.98 -10.81
C VAL A 105 -3.34 14.58 -11.84
N ASN A 106 -3.62 13.89 -12.94
CA ASN A 106 -4.41 14.36 -14.07
C ASN A 106 -5.66 13.51 -14.40
N PRO A 107 -6.44 12.99 -13.43
CA PRO A 107 -7.50 12.01 -13.70
C PRO A 107 -8.62 12.54 -14.60
N LYS A 108 -8.96 13.83 -14.52
CA LYS A 108 -9.96 14.46 -15.41
C LYS A 108 -9.50 14.48 -16.87
N ALA A 109 -8.23 14.83 -17.10
CA ALA A 109 -7.64 14.85 -18.43
C ALA A 109 -7.52 13.43 -19.00
N LEU A 110 -7.01 12.49 -18.18
CA LEU A 110 -6.93 11.08 -18.57
C LEU A 110 -8.30 10.52 -18.94
N ARG A 111 -9.36 10.81 -18.16
CA ARG A 111 -10.72 10.37 -18.50
C ARG A 111 -11.17 10.85 -19.88
N LYS A 112 -10.87 12.11 -20.23
CA LYS A 112 -11.21 12.66 -21.54
C LYS A 112 -10.45 11.92 -22.64
N ILE A 113 -9.13 11.76 -22.46
CA ILE A 113 -8.26 11.05 -23.42
C ILE A 113 -8.76 9.61 -23.65
N LEU A 114 -9.07 8.87 -22.58
CA LEU A 114 -9.58 7.50 -22.69
C LEU A 114 -10.88 7.43 -23.50
N LYS A 115 -11.81 8.38 -23.29
CA LYS A 115 -13.04 8.46 -24.08
C LYS A 115 -12.77 8.82 -25.54
N ASP A 116 -11.85 9.74 -25.79
CA ASP A 116 -11.50 10.19 -27.15
C ASP A 116 -10.87 9.05 -27.97
N ILE A 117 -10.17 8.11 -27.33
CA ILE A 117 -9.63 6.89 -27.96
C ILE A 117 -10.59 5.68 -27.92
N GLY A 118 -11.86 5.89 -27.52
CA GLY A 118 -12.91 4.88 -27.57
C GLY A 118 -12.97 3.89 -26.39
N ILE A 119 -12.24 4.13 -25.30
CA ILE A 119 -12.27 3.26 -24.12
C ILE A 119 -13.45 3.63 -23.22
N ASP A 120 -14.33 2.67 -22.94
CA ASP A 120 -15.45 2.86 -22.03
C ASP A 120 -14.98 2.89 -20.56
N VAL A 121 -15.23 4.03 -19.91
CA VAL A 121 -14.89 4.32 -18.52
C VAL A 121 -16.13 4.43 -17.62
N SER A 122 -17.33 4.15 -18.15
CA SER A 122 -18.60 4.29 -17.43
C SER A 122 -18.70 3.33 -16.25
N GLY A 123 -18.26 2.08 -16.41
CA GLY A 123 -18.25 1.04 -15.37
C GLY A 123 -17.15 1.18 -14.31
N TYR A 124 -16.20 2.10 -14.49
CA TYR A 124 -15.00 2.20 -13.65
C TYR A 124 -15.04 3.33 -12.61
N GLY A 125 -16.21 3.93 -12.37
CA GLY A 125 -16.38 5.01 -11.40
C GLY A 125 -15.57 6.26 -11.76
N SER A 126 -15.27 7.12 -10.78
CA SER A 126 -14.55 8.40 -10.96
C SER A 126 -13.11 8.41 -10.42
N THR A 127 -12.63 7.28 -9.89
CA THR A 127 -11.29 7.16 -9.31
C THR A 127 -10.22 7.02 -10.39
N ASP A 128 -9.01 7.43 -10.06
CA ASP A 128 -7.83 7.17 -10.88
C ASP A 128 -7.54 5.67 -11.06
N SER A 129 -7.76 4.89 -10.01
CA SER A 129 -7.66 3.44 -9.99
C SER A 129 -8.59 2.81 -11.03
N GLY A 130 -9.82 3.34 -11.12
CA GLY A 130 -10.78 2.98 -12.15
C GLY A 130 -10.31 3.32 -13.56
N LEU A 131 -9.72 4.49 -13.78
CA LEU A 131 -9.19 4.87 -15.10
C LEU A 131 -7.99 4.01 -15.52
N ILE A 132 -7.09 3.68 -14.58
CA ILE A 132 -5.98 2.75 -14.82
C ILE A 132 -6.54 1.38 -15.19
N ALA A 133 -7.50 0.86 -14.43
CA ALA A 133 -8.15 -0.42 -14.69
C ALA A 133 -8.87 -0.44 -16.05
N ALA A 134 -9.62 0.62 -16.39
CA ALA A 134 -10.30 0.75 -17.68
C ALA A 134 -9.33 0.63 -18.85
N TYR A 135 -8.17 1.29 -18.76
CA TYR A 135 -7.16 1.22 -19.80
C TYR A 135 -6.45 -0.14 -19.87
N ILE A 136 -6.09 -0.71 -18.72
CA ILE A 136 -5.35 -1.98 -18.65
C ILE A 136 -6.22 -3.17 -19.10
N HIS A 137 -7.53 -3.11 -18.82
CA HIS A 137 -8.47 -4.17 -19.16
C HIS A 137 -9.20 -3.96 -20.49
N ASP A 138 -8.95 -2.84 -21.18
CA ASP A 138 -9.50 -2.59 -22.52
C ASP A 138 -9.05 -3.67 -23.51
N GLU A 139 -9.97 -4.08 -24.39
CA GLU A 139 -9.75 -5.16 -25.34
C GLU A 139 -8.76 -4.77 -26.46
N GLY A 140 -8.32 -5.74 -27.26
CA GLY A 140 -7.54 -5.53 -28.48
C GLY A 140 -6.01 -5.57 -28.34
N SER A 141 -5.44 -5.37 -27.15
CA SER A 141 -4.00 -5.63 -26.91
C SER A 141 -3.77 -6.35 -25.58
N GLY A 142 -2.71 -7.17 -25.50
CA GLY A 142 -2.40 -7.91 -24.29
C GLY A 142 -2.16 -7.01 -23.08
N ILE A 143 -2.53 -7.48 -21.88
CA ILE A 143 -2.41 -6.75 -20.62
C ILE A 143 -0.99 -6.22 -20.38
N ARG A 144 0.03 -7.00 -20.79
CA ARG A 144 1.44 -6.61 -20.74
C ARG A 144 1.69 -5.32 -21.52
N ASP A 145 1.20 -5.21 -22.74
CA ASP A 145 1.44 -4.06 -23.60
C ASP A 145 0.67 -2.83 -23.13
N LYS A 146 -0.54 -3.03 -22.58
CA LYS A 146 -1.29 -1.95 -21.91
C LYS A 146 -0.52 -1.43 -20.69
N ILE A 147 0.00 -2.31 -19.82
CA ILE A 147 0.85 -1.89 -18.69
C ILE A 147 2.08 -1.14 -19.20
N ARG A 148 2.75 -1.65 -20.24
CA ARG A 148 3.91 -0.98 -20.83
C ARG A 148 3.58 0.44 -21.29
N LYS A 149 2.48 0.60 -22.00
CA LYS A 149 2.00 1.92 -22.44
C LYS A 149 1.57 2.79 -21.26
N ALA A 150 0.96 2.24 -20.22
CA ALA A 150 0.60 3.01 -19.03
C ALA A 150 1.85 3.55 -18.29
N LEU A 151 2.98 2.86 -18.38
CA LEU A 151 4.25 3.32 -17.79
C LEU A 151 5.01 4.33 -18.66
N THR A 152 4.92 4.20 -19.99
CA THR A 152 5.68 5.06 -20.93
C THR A 152 4.89 6.28 -21.40
N ASN A 153 3.56 6.22 -21.40
CA ASN A 153 2.72 7.27 -21.95
C ASN A 153 2.54 8.42 -20.95
N GLU A 154 2.70 9.64 -21.46
CA GLU A 154 2.51 10.89 -20.72
C GLU A 154 1.09 11.10 -20.19
N TYR A 155 0.11 10.29 -20.59
CA TYR A 155 -1.26 10.39 -20.06
C TYR A 155 -1.38 9.91 -18.61
N PHE A 156 -0.53 8.97 -18.17
CA PHE A 156 -0.57 8.38 -16.83
C PHE A 156 0.43 9.07 -15.90
N VAL A 157 0.12 10.34 -15.55
CA VAL A 157 1.01 11.14 -14.71
C VAL A 157 0.65 10.92 -13.24
N GLY A 158 1.59 10.39 -12.46
CA GLY A 158 1.40 10.24 -11.02
C GLY A 158 2.38 9.27 -10.38
N ALA A 159 1.96 8.78 -9.22
CA ALA A 159 2.68 7.83 -8.39
C ALA A 159 1.79 6.62 -8.18
N PHE A 160 2.24 5.43 -8.53
CA PHE A 160 1.43 4.23 -8.37
C PHE A 160 2.26 2.94 -8.29
N SER A 161 1.76 2.02 -7.48
CA SER A 161 2.10 0.62 -7.53
C SER A 161 0.85 -0.17 -7.87
N LEU A 162 0.99 -1.19 -8.71
CA LEU A 162 -0.10 -2.08 -9.11
C LEU A 162 0.27 -3.51 -8.76
N VAL A 163 -0.73 -4.26 -8.31
CA VAL A 163 -0.68 -5.72 -8.28
C VAL A 163 -1.92 -6.23 -9.01
N ILE A 164 -1.70 -7.10 -10.00
CA ILE A 164 -2.74 -7.58 -10.91
C ILE A 164 -2.73 -9.10 -10.90
N ALA A 165 -3.88 -9.72 -10.60
CA ALA A 165 -4.09 -11.14 -10.82
C ALA A 165 -4.80 -11.35 -12.15
N THR A 166 -4.30 -12.28 -12.94
CA THR A 166 -5.01 -12.90 -14.06
C THR A 166 -5.28 -14.36 -13.70
N ARG A 167 -5.96 -15.10 -14.57
CA ARG A 167 -6.18 -16.55 -14.36
C ARG A 167 -4.91 -17.37 -14.21
N THR A 168 -3.79 -16.90 -14.77
CA THR A 168 -2.55 -17.70 -14.85
C THR A 168 -1.30 -16.97 -14.36
N LYS A 169 -1.39 -15.68 -14.06
CA LYS A 169 -0.24 -14.82 -13.72
C LYS A 169 -0.56 -13.86 -12.60
N LEU A 170 0.43 -13.60 -11.76
CA LEU A 170 0.48 -12.42 -10.90
C LEU A 170 1.44 -11.40 -11.51
N ILE A 171 1.06 -10.14 -11.58
CA ILE A 171 1.88 -9.06 -12.14
C ILE A 171 2.02 -7.95 -11.11
N ALA A 172 3.25 -7.51 -10.87
CA ALA A 172 3.58 -6.39 -9.99
C ALA A 172 4.22 -5.27 -10.81
N VAL A 173 3.80 -4.03 -10.60
CA VAL A 173 4.24 -2.89 -11.40
C VAL A 173 4.50 -1.70 -10.50
N ARG A 174 5.56 -0.95 -10.81
CA ARG A 174 5.88 0.29 -10.12
C ARG A 174 6.06 1.43 -11.11
N ASP A 175 5.53 2.61 -10.75
CA ASP A 175 5.65 3.82 -11.56
C ASP A 175 7.14 4.21 -11.80
N PRO A 176 7.45 5.00 -12.84
CA PRO A 176 8.82 5.35 -13.21
C PRO A 176 9.58 6.18 -12.16
N TRP A 177 8.89 6.79 -11.20
CA TRP A 177 9.50 7.58 -10.12
C TRP A 177 9.79 6.72 -8.88
N GLY A 178 9.14 5.57 -8.76
CA GLY A 178 9.29 4.66 -7.62
C GLY A 178 8.76 5.25 -6.31
N ILE A 179 7.71 6.07 -6.37
CA ILE A 179 7.21 6.83 -5.21
C ILE A 179 6.51 5.92 -4.20
N ARG A 180 5.65 5.02 -4.67
CA ARG A 180 4.88 4.10 -3.81
C ARG A 180 5.67 2.81 -3.58
N PRO A 181 5.70 2.26 -2.35
CA PRO A 181 6.49 1.06 -2.03
C PRO A 181 5.86 -0.20 -2.63
N LEU A 182 6.71 -1.12 -3.06
CA LEU A 182 6.32 -2.44 -3.53
C LEU A 182 7.51 -3.40 -3.40
N SER A 183 7.36 -4.42 -2.56
CA SER A 183 8.40 -5.39 -2.23
C SER A 183 7.94 -6.80 -2.58
N VAL A 184 8.89 -7.66 -2.92
CA VAL A 184 8.69 -9.07 -3.24
C VAL A 184 9.34 -9.92 -2.16
N GLY A 185 8.61 -10.92 -1.68
CA GLY A 185 9.06 -11.94 -0.76
C GLY A 185 8.71 -13.34 -1.24
N ARG A 186 9.29 -14.35 -0.59
CA ARG A 186 9.12 -15.76 -0.94
C ARG A 186 9.06 -16.66 0.29
N VAL A 187 8.18 -17.65 0.25
CA VAL A 187 8.16 -18.78 1.20
C VAL A 187 7.99 -20.07 0.41
N GLY A 188 9.01 -20.93 0.43
CA GLY A 188 9.04 -22.14 -0.38
C GLY A 188 8.85 -21.85 -1.88
N ASP A 189 7.71 -22.27 -2.42
CA ASP A 189 7.31 -22.08 -3.83
C ASP A 189 6.31 -20.93 -4.04
N MET A 190 5.88 -20.26 -2.97
CA MET A 190 4.98 -19.13 -3.02
C MET A 190 5.75 -17.81 -3.09
N MET A 191 5.34 -16.95 -4.01
CA MET A 191 5.79 -15.57 -4.13
C MET A 191 4.73 -14.64 -3.57
N ILE A 192 5.13 -13.65 -2.78
CA ILE A 192 4.26 -12.59 -2.26
C ILE A 192 4.79 -11.25 -2.71
N VAL A 193 3.90 -10.37 -3.15
CA VAL A 193 4.18 -8.97 -3.48
C VAL A 193 3.35 -8.11 -2.54
N SER A 194 3.93 -7.13 -1.89
CA SER A 194 3.21 -6.28 -0.93
C SER A 194 3.71 -4.85 -0.95
N SER A 195 2.85 -3.90 -0.55
CA SER A 195 3.27 -2.52 -0.27
C SER A 195 4.32 -2.43 0.85
N GLU A 196 4.35 -3.39 1.77
CA GLU A 196 5.30 -3.45 2.88
C GLU A 196 5.70 -4.88 3.21
N THR A 197 6.95 -5.05 3.64
CA THR A 197 7.50 -6.34 4.08
C THR A 197 6.85 -6.86 5.35
N CYS A 198 6.16 -6.01 6.13
CA CYS A 198 5.46 -6.45 7.32
C CYS A 198 4.34 -7.46 7.03
N ALA A 199 3.79 -7.44 5.81
CA ALA A 199 2.80 -8.41 5.34
C ALA A 199 3.38 -9.81 5.05
N PHE A 200 4.70 -9.96 5.12
CA PHE A 200 5.37 -11.26 4.97
C PHE A 200 5.41 -12.05 6.28
N ARG A 201 5.08 -11.41 7.42
CA ARG A 201 5.27 -11.98 8.75
C ARG A 201 4.42 -13.23 8.98
N GLU A 202 3.11 -13.14 8.74
CA GLU A 202 2.20 -14.25 9.02
C GLU A 202 2.43 -15.46 8.10
N SER A 203 2.81 -15.21 6.85
CA SER A 203 3.16 -16.27 5.89
C SER A 203 4.58 -16.82 6.09
N GLY A 204 5.41 -16.17 6.91
CA GLY A 204 6.83 -16.51 7.07
C GLY A 204 7.67 -16.26 5.82
N ALA A 205 7.22 -15.39 4.91
CA ALA A 205 7.96 -15.08 3.70
C ALA A 205 9.21 -14.24 3.99
N GLU A 206 10.31 -14.62 3.34
CA GLU A 206 11.56 -13.88 3.38
C GLU A 206 11.53 -12.78 2.32
N PHE A 207 12.04 -11.60 2.67
CA PHE A 207 12.22 -10.53 1.69
C PHE A 207 13.24 -10.95 0.62
N LEU A 208 12.90 -10.73 -0.65
CA LEU A 208 13.81 -10.97 -1.78
C LEU A 208 14.36 -9.66 -2.35
N PHE A 209 13.47 -8.77 -2.80
CA PHE A 209 13.87 -7.50 -3.41
C PHE A 209 12.70 -6.52 -3.48
N ASP A 210 13.01 -5.23 -3.59
CA ASP A 210 12.04 -4.21 -3.96
C ASP A 210 11.84 -4.17 -5.48
N VAL A 211 10.60 -3.94 -5.93
CA VAL A 211 10.32 -3.68 -7.35
C VAL A 211 10.92 -2.32 -7.71
N LEU A 212 11.74 -2.27 -8.77
CA LEU A 212 12.45 -1.06 -9.18
C LEU A 212 11.50 -0.04 -9.85
N PRO A 213 11.84 1.26 -9.86
CA PRO A 213 11.05 2.26 -10.58
C PRO A 213 10.93 1.90 -12.08
N GLY A 214 9.70 1.91 -12.63
CA GLY A 214 9.45 1.56 -14.02
C GLY A 214 9.58 0.07 -14.34
N GLU A 215 9.75 -0.79 -13.33
CA GLU A 215 9.84 -2.24 -13.49
C GLU A 215 8.46 -2.90 -13.45
N MET A 216 8.33 -3.96 -14.25
CA MET A 216 7.21 -4.90 -14.23
C MET A 216 7.74 -6.29 -13.92
N ILE A 217 7.19 -6.93 -12.90
CA ILE A 217 7.48 -8.32 -12.52
C ILE A 217 6.27 -9.17 -12.89
N THR A 218 6.49 -10.29 -13.58
CA THR A 218 5.45 -11.28 -13.88
C THR A 218 5.83 -12.62 -13.27
N PHE A 219 4.94 -13.16 -12.44
CA PHE A 219 5.02 -14.52 -11.91
C PHE A 219 4.12 -15.42 -12.74
N LYS A 220 4.71 -16.40 -13.42
CA LYS A 220 3.99 -17.34 -14.28
C LYS A 220 4.81 -18.62 -14.45
N ASP A 221 4.14 -19.77 -14.40
CA ASP A 221 4.72 -21.09 -14.68
C ASP A 221 6.02 -21.37 -13.89
N GLY A 222 6.13 -20.79 -12.68
CA GLY A 222 7.29 -20.93 -11.79
C GLY A 222 8.45 -19.99 -12.08
N GLU A 223 8.31 -19.14 -13.09
CA GLU A 223 9.30 -18.15 -13.46
C GLU A 223 8.97 -16.78 -12.86
N ILE A 224 10.03 -16.04 -12.52
CA ILE A 224 9.97 -14.63 -12.15
C ILE A 224 10.56 -13.85 -13.32
N LEU A 225 9.69 -13.31 -14.17
CA LEU A 225 10.10 -12.49 -15.30
C LEU A 225 10.17 -11.04 -14.86
N ARG A 226 11.38 -10.47 -14.86
CA ARG A 226 11.65 -9.08 -14.50
C ARG A 226 11.92 -8.27 -15.76
N GLU A 227 11.14 -7.21 -15.99
CA GLU A 227 11.24 -6.39 -17.18
C GLU A 227 11.35 -4.91 -16.80
N GLN A 228 12.47 -4.27 -17.15
CA GLN A 228 12.59 -2.81 -17.10
C GLN A 228 11.80 -2.23 -18.28
N VAL A 229 10.60 -1.74 -18.01
CA VAL A 229 9.68 -1.30 -19.07
C VAL A 229 10.03 0.10 -19.57
N VAL A 230 10.43 0.96 -18.64
CA VAL A 230 10.81 2.36 -18.88
C VAL A 230 11.95 2.71 -17.95
N GLU A 231 12.92 3.47 -18.44
CA GLU A 231 14.04 3.89 -17.61
C GLU A 231 13.57 4.63 -16.36
N PRO A 232 14.17 4.35 -15.18
CA PRO A 232 13.87 5.08 -13.97
C PRO A 232 14.02 6.58 -14.20
N LYS A 233 12.99 7.35 -13.82
CA LYS A 233 13.16 8.79 -13.64
C LYS A 233 13.98 9.04 -12.38
N LYS A 234 14.13 10.32 -11.99
CA LYS A 234 14.74 10.65 -10.69
C LYS A 234 13.99 9.92 -9.58
N GLN A 235 14.63 8.92 -8.99
CA GLN A 235 14.03 8.10 -7.94
C GLN A 235 13.57 9.01 -6.80
N SER A 236 12.27 8.99 -6.53
CA SER A 236 11.62 9.94 -5.65
C SER A 236 10.80 9.17 -4.62
N PHE A 237 11.45 8.68 -3.58
CA PHE A 237 10.75 7.96 -2.53
C PHE A 237 9.81 8.87 -1.73
N CYS A 238 8.62 8.36 -1.37
CA CYS A 238 7.70 9.08 -0.51
C CYS A 238 8.24 9.16 0.94
N ILE A 239 8.82 10.30 1.32
CA ILE A 239 9.36 10.51 2.68
C ILE A 239 8.31 10.27 3.80
N PHE A 240 7.03 10.49 3.50
CA PHE A 240 5.94 10.23 4.45
C PHE A 240 5.82 8.76 4.86
N GLU A 241 6.25 7.82 4.01
CA GLU A 241 6.32 6.40 4.36
C GLU A 241 7.30 6.18 5.52
N ALA A 242 8.50 6.77 5.44
CA ALA A 242 9.50 6.69 6.50
C ALA A 242 9.09 7.44 7.77
N ILE A 243 8.51 8.64 7.64
CA ILE A 243 8.17 9.50 8.79
C ILE A 243 7.01 8.91 9.59
N TYR A 244 5.95 8.41 8.93
CA TYR A 244 4.70 8.12 9.62
C TYR A 244 3.93 6.92 9.07
N PHE A 245 3.84 6.78 7.75
CA PHE A 245 2.80 5.94 7.14
C PHE A 245 3.11 4.44 7.20
N ALA A 246 4.36 4.05 6.98
CA ALA A 246 4.75 2.65 7.03
C ALA A 246 4.83 2.13 8.47
N ARG A 247 4.66 0.82 8.64
CA ARG A 247 4.78 0.14 9.92
C ARG A 247 6.27 0.12 10.35
N PRO A 248 6.60 0.34 11.64
CA PRO A 248 8.00 0.44 12.07
C PRO A 248 8.85 -0.83 11.84
N ASP A 249 8.22 -2.00 11.79
CA ASP A 249 8.84 -3.29 11.53
C ASP A 249 9.01 -3.60 10.03
N SER A 250 8.52 -2.74 9.13
CA SER A 250 8.78 -2.85 7.70
C SER A 250 10.19 -2.42 7.31
N CYS A 251 10.67 -2.98 6.22
CA CYS A 251 11.87 -2.54 5.51
C CYS A 251 11.45 -1.74 4.27
N LEU A 252 12.01 -0.55 4.11
CA LEU A 252 11.84 0.28 2.92
C LEU A 252 13.25 0.55 2.35
N TYR A 253 13.51 0.10 1.13
CA TYR A 253 14.80 0.30 0.44
C TYR A 253 15.98 -0.14 1.30
N GLY A 254 15.92 -1.36 1.82
CA GLY A 254 16.96 -1.95 2.66
C GLY A 254 17.09 -1.35 4.07
N ASN A 255 16.21 -0.43 4.47
CA ASN A 255 16.26 0.21 5.78
C ASN A 255 14.99 -0.11 6.58
N GLN A 256 15.17 -0.60 7.82
CA GLN A 256 14.05 -0.75 8.73
C GLN A 256 13.47 0.63 9.09
N VAL A 257 12.14 0.77 9.04
CA VAL A 257 11.44 2.03 9.29
C VAL A 257 11.68 2.54 10.72
N SER A 258 11.71 1.66 11.72
CA SER A 258 12.06 2.02 13.10
C SER A 258 13.45 2.66 13.19
N SER A 259 14.45 2.10 12.51
CA SER A 259 15.82 2.62 12.46
C SER A 259 15.92 3.94 11.70
N LEU A 260 15.14 4.13 10.62
CA LEU A 260 15.01 5.43 9.95
C LEU A 260 14.46 6.48 10.91
N ARG A 261 13.39 6.17 11.66
CA ARG A 261 12.78 7.10 12.62
C ARG A 261 13.70 7.43 13.79
N LYS A 262 14.48 6.48 14.30
CA LYS A 262 15.52 6.75 15.30
C LYS A 262 16.54 7.77 14.79
N ARG A 263 17.08 7.57 13.58
CA ARG A 263 18.00 8.53 12.94
C ARG A 263 17.38 9.92 12.76
N LEU A 264 16.09 10.01 12.41
CA LEU A 264 15.40 11.30 12.36
C LEU A 264 15.37 12.01 13.73
N GLY A 265 15.18 11.24 14.81
CA GLY A 265 15.29 11.74 16.17
C GLY A 265 16.70 12.24 16.52
N GLU A 266 17.73 11.49 16.12
CA GLU A 266 19.13 11.86 16.31
C GLU A 266 19.48 13.18 15.58
N GLU A 267 19.03 13.34 14.34
CA GLU A 267 19.22 14.60 13.60
C GLU A 267 18.44 15.77 14.24
N ALA A 268 17.23 15.52 14.74
CA ALA A 268 16.46 16.52 15.46
C ALA A 268 17.16 16.95 16.77
N ALA A 269 17.82 16.02 17.46
CA ALA A 269 18.60 16.31 18.67
C ALA A 269 19.80 17.22 18.37
N LYS A 270 20.53 16.98 17.27
CA LYS A 270 21.64 17.85 16.85
C LYS A 270 21.19 19.29 16.62
N ALA A 271 20.09 19.46 15.89
CA ALA A 271 19.51 20.78 15.62
C ALA A 271 18.91 21.44 16.88
N PHE A 272 18.57 20.65 17.90
CA PHE A 272 18.04 21.11 19.18
C PHE A 272 19.16 21.51 20.16
N SER A 273 20.26 20.76 20.22
CA SER A 273 21.37 20.99 21.17
C SER A 273 22.05 22.35 20.98
N GLU A 274 21.90 22.98 19.82
CA GLU A 274 22.38 24.35 19.56
C GLU A 274 21.53 25.44 20.24
N LYS A 275 20.34 25.09 20.75
CA LYS A 275 19.31 26.06 21.17
C LYS A 275 18.97 26.00 22.66
N ILE A 276 19.03 24.82 23.28
CA ILE A 276 18.57 24.58 24.64
C ILE A 276 19.55 23.64 25.34
N SER A 277 19.91 23.93 26.59
CA SER A 277 20.75 23.04 27.40
C SER A 277 19.98 21.78 27.78
N ILE A 278 20.67 20.64 27.80
CA ILE A 278 20.09 19.39 28.31
C ILE A 278 19.62 19.51 29.77
N ASP A 279 20.27 20.37 30.55
CA ASP A 279 19.94 20.59 31.96
C ASP A 279 18.58 21.28 32.12
N ASP A 280 18.13 22.02 31.11
CA ASP A 280 16.83 22.71 31.08
C ASP A 280 15.66 21.79 30.67
N ILE A 281 15.95 20.53 30.34
CA ILE A 281 14.94 19.54 29.94
C ILE A 281 14.54 18.71 31.15
N ASP A 282 13.27 18.73 31.54
CA ASP A 282 12.77 17.84 32.60
C ASP A 282 12.43 16.44 32.06
N ILE A 283 11.79 16.38 30.90
CA ILE A 283 11.23 15.15 30.34
C ILE A 283 11.26 15.15 28.81
N ILE A 284 11.51 13.97 28.25
CA ILE A 284 11.40 13.69 26.81
C ILE A 284 10.34 12.59 26.66
N SER A 285 9.19 12.91 26.05
CA SER A 285 8.13 11.94 25.83
C SER A 285 7.74 11.84 24.36
N ALA A 286 7.38 10.63 23.94
CA ALA A 286 6.83 10.38 22.61
C ALA A 286 5.34 10.73 22.54
N VAL A 287 4.88 11.14 21.35
CA VAL A 287 3.47 11.02 20.98
C VAL A 287 3.28 9.67 20.28
N PRO A 288 2.53 8.72 20.88
CA PRO A 288 2.37 7.39 20.31
C PRO A 288 1.46 7.37 19.07
N ASP A 289 1.62 6.44 18.14
CA ASP A 289 2.64 5.36 18.14
C ASP A 289 3.88 5.75 17.33
N SER A 290 3.70 6.56 16.27
CA SER A 290 4.74 6.84 15.27
C SER A 290 5.93 7.65 15.80
N GLY A 291 5.72 8.50 16.81
CA GLY A 291 6.77 9.34 17.40
C GLY A 291 7.73 8.59 18.33
N THR A 292 7.40 7.36 18.74
CA THR A 292 8.16 6.59 19.74
C THR A 292 9.62 6.40 19.37
N PHE A 293 9.89 5.95 18.14
CA PHE A 293 11.26 5.69 17.68
C PHE A 293 12.06 6.98 17.51
N ALA A 294 11.42 8.07 17.08
CA ALA A 294 12.07 9.36 16.95
C ALA A 294 12.43 9.95 18.32
N ALA A 295 11.51 9.90 19.29
CA ALA A 295 11.78 10.36 20.65
C ALA A 295 12.90 9.55 21.32
N LEU A 296 12.93 8.23 21.11
CA LEU A 296 14.02 7.38 21.59
C LEU A 296 15.36 7.76 20.96
N GLY A 297 15.42 7.96 19.64
CA GLY A 297 16.63 8.42 18.96
C GLY A 297 17.09 9.80 19.43
N PHE A 298 16.15 10.71 19.65
CA PHE A 298 16.39 12.05 20.18
C PHE A 298 17.00 12.00 21.58
N ALA A 299 16.40 11.25 22.51
CA ALA A 299 16.89 11.11 23.88
C ALA A 299 18.29 10.50 23.92
N ASN A 300 18.54 9.45 23.11
CA ASN A 300 19.85 8.82 23.03
C ASN A 300 20.92 9.76 22.48
N ALA A 301 20.61 10.53 21.42
CA ALA A 301 21.56 11.47 20.82
C ALA A 301 21.96 12.62 21.76
N LEU A 302 21.06 13.02 22.66
CA LEU A 302 21.38 14.00 23.71
C LEU A 302 22.14 13.41 24.90
N ASN A 303 22.31 12.08 24.99
CA ASN A 303 22.71 11.39 26.23
C ASN A 303 21.73 11.64 27.40
N ALA A 304 20.45 11.81 27.06
CA ALA A 304 19.36 12.14 27.98
C ALA A 304 18.39 10.96 28.21
N SER A 305 18.83 9.71 27.99
CA SER A 305 17.94 8.54 28.06
C SER A 305 17.28 8.36 29.43
N SER A 306 17.89 8.86 30.51
CA SER A 306 17.30 8.88 31.86
C SER A 306 16.11 9.84 32.00
N LYS A 307 15.96 10.80 31.07
CA LYS A 307 14.86 11.76 31.01
C LYS A 307 13.75 11.32 30.03
N PHE A 308 13.89 10.16 29.39
CA PHE A 308 12.86 9.62 28.51
C PHE A 308 11.79 8.90 29.31
N ASP A 309 10.53 9.28 29.12
CA ASP A 309 9.39 8.66 29.79
C ASP A 309 8.15 8.64 28.87
N ILE A 310 7.20 7.74 29.15
CA ILE A 310 5.95 7.59 28.40
C ILE A 310 4.86 8.39 29.12
N SER A 311 4.68 9.65 28.73
CA SER A 311 3.67 10.54 29.34
C SER A 311 2.31 10.51 28.63
N LEU A 312 2.24 9.95 27.41
CA LEU A 312 1.03 9.86 26.61
C LEU A 312 0.76 8.40 26.23
N LEU A 313 -0.49 7.96 26.39
CA LEU A 313 -0.90 6.59 26.09
C LEU A 313 -2.02 6.59 25.07
N LYS A 314 -1.80 5.92 23.94
CA LYS A 314 -2.84 5.80 22.92
C LYS A 314 -3.91 4.79 23.35
N VAL A 315 -5.16 5.23 23.43
CA VAL A 315 -6.31 4.34 23.68
C VAL A 315 -6.60 3.54 22.41
N ARG A 316 -6.42 2.22 22.45
CA ARG A 316 -6.69 1.32 21.31
C ARG A 316 -8.18 0.99 21.24
N GLY A 317 -8.82 1.24 20.10
CA GLY A 317 -10.18 0.73 19.80
C GLY A 317 -11.25 1.74 19.41
N GLN A 318 -11.02 3.06 19.53
CA GLN A 318 -12.03 4.07 19.12
C GLN A 318 -11.65 4.80 17.83
N ARG A 319 -12.56 4.75 16.85
CA ARG A 319 -12.52 5.57 15.63
C ARG A 319 -13.09 6.95 15.95
N THR A 320 -12.28 7.99 15.87
CA THR A 320 -12.78 9.38 15.89
C THR A 320 -12.24 10.14 14.69
N PHE A 321 -13.16 10.48 13.77
CA PHE A 321 -12.90 11.26 12.56
C PHE A 321 -12.59 12.73 12.88
N ILE A 322 -11.93 13.42 11.96
CA ILE A 322 -11.66 14.86 12.07
C ILE A 322 -13.01 15.60 12.11
N ASN A 323 -13.33 16.19 13.27
CA ASN A 323 -14.57 16.94 13.47
C ASN A 323 -14.30 18.45 13.27
N PRO A 324 -15.10 19.17 12.46
CA PRO A 324 -14.94 20.61 12.25
C PRO A 324 -15.19 21.44 13.53
N ASP A 325 -15.96 20.91 14.48
CA ASP A 325 -16.24 21.55 15.76
C ASP A 325 -15.03 21.47 16.72
N SER A 326 -14.59 22.63 17.22
CA SER A 326 -13.40 22.76 18.07
C SER A 326 -13.54 22.11 19.46
N THR A 327 -14.76 22.07 20.01
CA THR A 327 -15.10 21.46 21.30
C THR A 327 -15.10 19.93 21.18
N LEU A 328 -15.70 19.40 20.12
CA LEU A 328 -15.68 17.96 19.83
C LEU A 328 -14.27 17.47 19.44
N ARG A 329 -13.44 18.33 18.82
CA ARG A 329 -12.04 18.02 18.51
C ARG A 329 -11.20 17.84 19.78
N ARG A 330 -11.37 18.69 20.81
CA ARG A 330 -10.66 18.53 22.10
C ARG A 330 -11.07 17.24 22.81
N ARG A 331 -12.34 16.87 22.75
CA ARG A 331 -12.84 15.61 23.29
C ARG A 331 -12.25 14.41 22.53
N GLY A 332 -12.20 14.48 21.20
CA GLY A 332 -11.61 13.44 20.36
C GLY A 332 -10.09 13.27 20.52
N VAL A 333 -9.36 14.27 21.04
CA VAL A 333 -7.94 14.10 21.41
C VAL A 333 -7.81 13.32 22.72
N ARG A 334 -8.63 13.64 23.74
CA ARG A 334 -8.66 12.89 25.02
C ARG A 334 -9.16 11.46 24.89
N GLU A 335 -9.98 11.19 23.87
CA GLU A 335 -10.41 9.82 23.55
C GLU A 335 -9.31 9.02 22.83
N LYS A 336 -8.27 9.68 22.32
CA LYS A 336 -7.15 9.05 21.59
C LYS A 336 -5.87 8.91 22.41
N LEU A 337 -5.60 9.82 23.34
CA LEU A 337 -4.33 9.99 24.08
C LEU A 337 -4.58 10.31 25.56
#